data_AF-A0A4Q3DXH0-F1
#
_entry.id   AF-A0A4Q3DXH0-F1
#
_cell.length_a   1.000
_cell.length_b   1.000
_cell.length_c   1.000
_cell.angle_alpha   90.00
_cell.angle_beta   90.00
_cell.angle_gamma   90.00
#
_symmetry.space_group_name_H-M   'P 1'
#
loop_
_entity.id
_entity.type
_entity.pdbx_description
1 polymer ?
#
loop_
_entity_poly.entity_id
_entity_poly.type
_entity_poly.pdbx_seq_one_letter_code
_entity_poly.pdbx_strand_id
1 'polypeptide(L)' 'MAHIRYDIIPQGGGWSIAMGGAVGPPYPEFDDAVRDTENVAALLAAHGDRVDIVVWRDGVPHLLDGMTGRPPHH' A
#
# COMPACT_ATOMS: atom_id res chain seq x y z
N MET A 1 -15.26 -7.92 -15.70
CA MET A 1 -15.11 -6.96 -14.58
C MET A 1 -13.65 -6.56 -14.52
N ALA A 2 -13.33 -5.27 -14.36
CA ALA A 2 -11.95 -4.87 -14.14
C ALA A 2 -11.55 -5.30 -12.73
N HIS A 3 -10.45 -6.04 -12.59
CA HIS A 3 -9.96 -6.46 -11.29
C HIS A 3 -9.08 -5.35 -10.71
N ILE A 4 -9.26 -5.04 -9.44
CA ILE A 4 -8.42 -4.08 -8.72
C ILE A 4 -7.13 -4.78 -8.34
N ARG A 5 -6.00 -4.10 -8.50
CA ARG A 5 -4.67 -4.61 -8.17
C ARG A 5 -3.86 -3.55 -7.46
N TYR A 6 -2.79 -3.94 -6.77
CA TYR A 6 -1.85 -3.01 -6.15
C TYR A 6 -0.40 -3.37 -6.44
N ASP A 7 0.42 -2.34 -6.64
CA ASP A 7 1.86 -2.48 -6.83
C ASP A 7 2.60 -2.08 -5.55
N ILE A 8 3.60 -2.86 -5.14
CA ILE A 8 4.53 -2.50 -4.06
C ILE A 8 5.80 -1.95 -4.70
N ILE A 9 6.13 -0.70 -4.40
CA ILE A 9 7.20 0.05 -5.06
C ILE A 9 8.22 0.47 -4.00
N PRO A 10 9.50 0.01 -4.09
CA PRO A 10 10.54 0.51 -3.20
C PRO A 10 10.82 1.98 -3.49
N GLN A 11 10.93 2.78 -2.43
CA GLN A 11 11.29 4.20 -2.51
C GLN A 11 12.51 4.52 -1.64
N GLY A 12 13.15 5.65 -1.88
CA GLY A 12 14.26 6.12 -1.05
C GLY A 12 13.77 6.43 0.37
N GLY A 13 13.94 5.47 1.29
CA GLY A 13 13.53 5.58 2.69
C GLY A 13 12.30 4.76 3.09
N GLY A 14 11.81 3.87 2.23
CA GLY A 14 10.71 2.97 2.57
C GLY A 14 9.98 2.38 1.36
N TRP A 15 8.66 2.25 1.47
CA TRP A 15 7.80 1.62 0.48
C TRP A 15 6.61 2.49 0.13
N SER A 16 6.13 2.37 -1.11
CA SER A 16 4.82 2.87 -1.50
C SER A 16 3.97 1.72 -2.01
N ILE A 17 2.70 1.66 -1.61
CA ILE A 17 1.76 0.69 -2.14
C ILE A 17 0.68 1.42 -2.93
N ALA A 18 0.61 1.16 -4.24
CA ALA A 18 -0.24 1.89 -5.17
C ALA A 18 -1.42 1.03 -5.62
N MET A 19 -2.64 1.38 -5.23
CA MET A 19 -3.88 0.75 -5.69
C MET A 19 -4.30 1.29 -7.06
N GLY A 20 -4.77 0.38 -7.92
CA GLY A 20 -4.93 0.62 -9.36
C GLY A 20 -3.70 0.21 -10.18
N GLY A 21 -2.82 -0.60 -9.56
CA GLY A 21 -1.58 -1.09 -10.16
C GLY A 21 -1.77 -2.12 -11.28
N ALA A 22 -0.68 -2.48 -11.95
CA ALA A 22 -0.69 -3.48 -13.01
C ALA A 22 -0.41 -4.90 -12.49
N VAL A 23 0.33 -5.01 -11.39
CA VAL A 23 0.83 -6.23 -10.78
C VAL A 23 0.09 -6.44 -9.45
N GLY A 24 0.05 -7.67 -8.95
CA GLY A 24 -0.60 -8.01 -7.68
C GLY A 24 -1.88 -8.85 -7.83
N PRO A 25 -2.41 -9.37 -6.71
CA PRO A 25 -3.60 -10.21 -6.72
C PRO A 25 -4.80 -9.44 -7.27
N PRO A 26 -5.67 -10.08 -8.05
CA PRO A 26 -6.88 -9.45 -8.55
C PRO A 26 -8.00 -9.46 -7.49
N TYR A 27 -8.41 -8.29 -7.01
CA TYR A 27 -9.52 -8.13 -6.06
C TYR A 27 -10.83 -7.80 -6.78
N PRO A 28 -11.95 -8.44 -6.40
CA PRO A 28 -13.28 -8.13 -6.91
C PRO A 28 -13.88 -6.88 -6.27
N GLU A 29 -13.49 -6.56 -5.03
CA GLU A 29 -14.01 -5.45 -4.24
C GLU A 29 -12.88 -4.50 -3.82
N PHE A 30 -13.18 -3.19 -3.82
CA PHE A 30 -12.21 -2.16 -3.45
C PHE A 30 -11.81 -2.27 -1.98
N ASP A 31 -12.78 -2.53 -1.09
CA ASP A 31 -12.54 -2.61 0.35
C ASP A 31 -11.67 -3.81 0.74
N ASP A 32 -11.73 -4.92 -0.02
CA ASP A 32 -10.83 -6.06 0.15
C ASP A 32 -9.39 -5.70 -0.27
N ALA A 33 -9.23 -5.00 -1.39
CA ALA A 33 -7.93 -4.52 -1.84
C ALA A 33 -7.30 -3.57 -0.82
N VAL A 34 -8.08 -2.61 -0.30
CA VAL A 34 -7.63 -1.66 0.72
C VAL A 34 -7.16 -2.39 1.98
N ARG A 35 -7.96 -3.33 2.49
CA ARG A 35 -7.64 -4.07 3.72
C ARG A 35 -6.36 -4.90 3.58
N ASP A 36 -6.16 -5.53 2.43
CA ASP A 36 -4.91 -6.26 2.17
C ASP A 36 -3.72 -5.30 2.09
N THR A 37 -3.89 -4.15 1.44
CA THR A 37 -2.88 -3.10 1.32
C THR A 37 -2.47 -2.56 2.70
N GLU A 38 -3.43 -2.31 3.58
CA GLU A 38 -3.20 -1.88 4.97
C GLU A 38 -2.43 -2.94 5.77
N ASN A 39 -2.79 -4.23 5.62
CA ASN A 39 -2.08 -5.32 6.28
C ASN A 39 -0.61 -5.42 5.83
N VAL A 40 -0.35 -5.35 4.53
CA VAL A 40 1.01 -5.35 3.98
C VAL A 40 1.80 -4.14 4.47
N ALA A 41 1.18 -2.96 4.46
CA ALA A 41 1.82 -1.74 4.91
C ALA A 41 2.15 -1.80 6.41
N ALA A 42 1.29 -2.39 7.25
CA ALA A 42 1.55 -2.59 8.67
C ALA A 42 2.75 -3.54 8.91
N LEU A 43 2.88 -4.60 8.13
CA LEU A 43 4.01 -5.52 8.20
C LEU A 43 5.33 -4.82 7.84
N LEU A 44 5.34 -4.08 6.74
CA LEU A 44 6.51 -3.31 6.30
C LEU A 44 6.88 -2.22 7.33
N ALA A 45 5.89 -1.51 7.85
CA ALA A 45 6.10 -0.51 8.89
C ALA A 45 6.70 -1.14 10.16
N ALA A 46 6.28 -2.34 10.56
CA ALA A 46 6.84 -3.03 11.73
C ALA A 46 8.35 -3.30 11.63
N HIS A 47 8.91 -3.34 10.42
CA HIS A 47 10.36 -3.45 10.19
C HIS A 47 11.11 -2.11 10.29
N GLY A 48 10.42 -1.01 10.58
CA GLY A 48 10.98 0.33 10.70
C GLY A 48 10.97 1.12 9.38
N ASP A 49 10.38 0.56 8.32
CA ASP A 49 10.22 1.27 7.06
C ASP A 49 9.10 2.30 7.15
N ARG A 50 9.25 3.41 6.42
CA ARG A 50 8.13 4.30 6.11
C ARG A 50 7.31 3.67 4.99
N VAL A 51 5.99 3.67 5.11
CA VAL A 51 5.10 3.12 4.09
C VAL A 51 3.99 4.11 3.76
N ASP A 52 3.89 4.49 2.49
CA ASP A 52 2.84 5.40 2.00
C ASP A 52 1.85 4.60 1.12
N ILE A 53 0.56 4.57 1.50
CA ILE A 53 -0.51 3.93 0.73
C ILE A 53 -1.14 4.97 -0.21
N VAL A 54 -1.05 4.74 -1.51
CA VAL A 54 -1.55 5.64 -2.56
C VAL A 54 -2.66 4.97 -3.36
N VAL A 55 -3.79 5.66 -3.53
CA VAL A 55 -4.89 5.22 -4.40
C VAL A 55 -4.97 6.10 -5.62
N TRP A 56 -4.91 5.51 -6.81
CA TRP A 56 -5.15 6.25 -8.04
C TRP A 56 -6.64 6.27 -8.35
N ARG A 57 -7.23 7.46 -8.39
CA ARG A 57 -8.62 7.69 -8.81
C ARG A 57 -8.60 8.66 -9.99
N ASP A 58 -9.19 8.27 -11.11
CA ASP A 58 -9.24 9.08 -12.33
C ASP A 58 -7.87 9.62 -12.79
N GLY A 59 -6.80 8.83 -12.58
CA GLY A 59 -5.44 9.22 -12.92
C GLY A 59 -4.77 10.19 -11.93
N VAL A 60 -5.41 10.47 -10.79
CA VAL A 60 -4.89 11.32 -9.72
C VAL A 60 -4.47 10.46 -8.52
N PRO A 61 -3.25 10.61 -7.99
CA PRO A 61 -2.82 9.90 -6.79
C PRO A 61 -3.41 10.57 -5.54
N HIS A 62 -4.03 9.76 -4.67
CA HIS A 62 -4.53 10.17 -3.36
C HIS A 62 -3.78 9.38 -2.28
N LEU A 63 -3.08 10.08 -1.39
CA LEU A 63 -2.50 9.45 -0.20
C LEU A 63 -3.63 9.08 0.75
N LEU A 64 -3.75 7.79 1.04
CA LEU A 64 -4.79 7.26 1.92
C LEU A 64 -4.27 7.19 3.36
N ASP A 65 -3.03 6.72 3.53
CA ASP A 65 -2.36 6.72 4.84
C ASP A 65 -0.82 6.75 4.69
N GLY A 66 -0.16 7.28 5.72
CA GLY A 66 1.31 7.32 5.85
C GLY A 66 1.74 6.73 7.18
N MET A 67 2.33 5.53 7.15
CA MET A 67 2.75 4.80 8.35
C MET A 67 4.27 4.83 8.52
N THR A 68 4.71 5.00 9.77
CA THR A 68 6.12 4.83 10.15
C THR A 68 6.16 3.95 11.38
N GLY A 69 6.86 2.81 11.32
CA GLY A 69 7.07 2.02 12.52
C GLY A 69 8.12 2.65 13.43
N ARG A 70 7.80 2.77 14.71
CA ARG A 70 8.84 2.95 15.73
C ARG A 70 9.44 1.55 15.98
N PRO A 71 10.76 1.35 15.84
CA PRO A 71 11.34 0.05 16.12
C PRO A 71 11.02 -0.35 17.56
N PRO A 72 10.64 -1.61 17.82
CA PRO A 72 10.52 -2.09 19.20
C PRO A 72 11.90 -2.00 19.83
N HIS A 73 12.04 -1.13 20.84
CA HIS A 73 13.21 -1.14 21.71
C HIS A 73 13.25 -2.50 22.40
N HIS A 74 14.27 -3.30 22.11
CA HIS A 74 14.51 -4.58 22.75
C HIS A 74 15.91 -4.62 23.37
#